data_AF-A0A2D7XLN0-F1
#
_entry.id   AF-A0A2D7XLN0-F1
#
_cell.length_a   1.000
_cell.length_b   1.000
_cell.length_c   1.000
_cell.angle_alpha   90.00
_cell.angle_beta   90.00
_cell.angle_gamma   90.00
#
_symmetry.space_group_name_H-M   'P 1'
#
loop_
_entity.id
_entity.type
_entity.pdbx_description
1 polymer ?
#
loop_
_entity_poly.entity_id
_entity_poly.type
_entity_poly.pdbx_seq_one_letter_code
_entity_poly.pdbx_strand_id
1 'polypeptide(L)'
;MAIPYVFEDEIEHGVCKRLTPLIRRVICNNPGPFTYTGTTTFIVGNGVVAIIDPGPKNDAHLDAIISALDPSEVVSHILVTHTHSDHSPLANALEEKTGAKICGFAEIKNDRQINKSRIDTKVAIEDANFVEMEEAIQRDFNPDIPLQHQDILNGPDWTLEAIYTPGHINNHLCFLLHEEKTVFTGDHIMGWATSVIVPPDGNMADYMDSLERLLSYDIELLRPTHGPEIENPKAFIQAYITHRQKREEQILGQLAKGTTKIQDMIPVLYADTDKRLYPAAAMSVLAHLEGLVQTGKVICKDEIKLSSDFRLK
;
A
#
# COMPACT_ATOMS: atom_id res chain seq x y z
N MET A 1 4.86 21.31 4.21
CA MET A 1 6.02 21.06 3.32
C MET A 1 5.51 20.42 2.03
N ALA A 2 6.24 20.53 0.91
CA ALA A 2 5.96 19.67 -0.25
C ALA A 2 6.55 18.27 0.01
N ILE A 3 5.99 17.24 -0.64
CA ILE A 3 6.56 15.89 -0.56
C ILE A 3 7.88 15.89 -1.33
N PRO A 4 9.00 15.45 -0.72
CA PRO A 4 10.28 15.37 -1.41
C PRO A 4 10.35 14.08 -2.22
N TYR A 5 9.62 14.02 -3.35
CA TYR A 5 9.57 12.82 -4.20
C TYR A 5 10.98 12.36 -4.61
N VAL A 6 11.16 11.03 -4.63
CA VAL A 6 12.41 10.36 -4.97
C VAL A 6 12.15 9.48 -6.19
N PHE A 7 13.04 9.55 -7.18
CA PHE A 7 12.92 8.86 -8.46
C PHE A 7 14.16 8.01 -8.73
N GLU A 8 13.99 6.90 -9.45
CA GLU A 8 15.05 5.99 -9.87
C GLU A 8 14.80 5.63 -11.35
N ASP A 9 15.62 6.15 -12.26
CA ASP A 9 15.35 6.04 -13.71
C ASP A 9 16.09 4.87 -14.38
N GLU A 10 17.13 4.32 -13.73
CA GLU A 10 17.94 3.21 -14.25
C GLU A 10 17.75 1.95 -13.39
N ILE A 11 16.89 1.05 -13.86
CA ILE A 11 16.60 -0.23 -13.22
C ILE A 11 16.97 -1.39 -14.14
N GLU A 12 17.63 -2.41 -13.58
CA GLU A 12 17.76 -3.71 -14.20
C GLU A 12 16.73 -4.68 -13.60
N HIS A 13 15.75 -5.09 -14.41
CA HIS A 13 14.72 -6.05 -13.99
C HIS A 13 15.24 -7.48 -13.93
N GLY A 14 14.72 -8.26 -12.98
CA GLY A 14 15.10 -9.67 -12.79
C GLY A 14 16.53 -9.88 -12.29
N VAL A 15 17.25 -8.80 -11.95
CA VAL A 15 18.61 -8.87 -11.41
C VAL A 15 18.57 -8.69 -9.90
N CYS A 16 19.22 -9.61 -9.18
CA CYS A 16 19.39 -9.48 -7.73
C CYS A 16 20.45 -8.43 -7.41
N LYS A 17 20.05 -7.40 -6.64
CA LYS A 17 20.96 -6.39 -6.10
C LYS A 17 21.00 -6.51 -4.59
N ARG A 18 22.19 -6.69 -4.02
CA ARG A 18 22.41 -6.57 -2.57
C ARG A 18 22.42 -5.09 -2.19
N LEU A 19 21.54 -4.71 -1.28
CA LEU A 19 21.38 -3.34 -0.78
C LEU A 19 22.15 -3.14 0.52
N THR A 20 22.07 -4.12 1.40
CA THR A 20 22.72 -4.14 2.71
C THR A 20 23.22 -5.57 3.02
N PRO A 21 23.94 -5.80 4.13
CA PRO A 21 24.30 -7.15 4.55
C PRO A 21 23.10 -8.09 4.75
N LEU A 22 21.91 -7.58 5.09
CA LEU A 22 20.71 -8.40 5.26
C LEU A 22 19.71 -8.30 4.09
N ILE A 23 19.71 -7.23 3.30
CA ILE A 23 18.66 -6.99 2.31
C ILE A 23 19.19 -7.12 0.89
N ARG A 24 18.51 -7.96 0.11
CA ARG A 24 18.60 -8.01 -1.37
C ARG A 24 17.25 -7.57 -1.96
N ARG A 25 17.28 -7.04 -3.19
CA ARG A 25 16.09 -6.79 -4.00
C ARG A 25 16.16 -7.43 -5.38
N VAL A 26 15.01 -7.82 -5.91
CA VAL A 26 14.78 -8.19 -7.31
C VAL A 26 13.56 -7.40 -7.78
N ILE A 27 13.64 -6.72 -8.92
CA ILE A 27 12.54 -5.90 -9.44
C ILE A 27 11.90 -6.61 -10.63
N CYS A 28 10.59 -6.82 -10.57
CA CYS A 28 9.80 -7.44 -11.63
C CYS A 28 9.69 -6.48 -12.83
N ASN A 29 9.77 -7.02 -14.06
CA ASN A 29 9.53 -6.24 -15.28
C ASN A 29 8.03 -6.04 -15.54
N ASN A 30 7.38 -5.28 -14.66
CA ASN A 30 5.97 -4.87 -14.77
C ASN A 30 5.80 -3.36 -14.55
N PRO A 31 6.54 -2.48 -15.27
CA PRO A 31 6.40 -1.04 -15.10
C PRO A 31 5.00 -0.57 -15.52
N GLY A 32 4.47 0.43 -14.81
CA GLY A 32 3.10 0.86 -14.99
C GLY A 32 2.75 2.12 -14.20
N PRO A 33 1.54 2.69 -14.44
CA PRO A 33 1.09 3.90 -13.76
C PRO A 33 0.92 3.74 -12.25
N PHE A 34 0.84 2.50 -11.74
CA PHE A 34 0.72 2.18 -10.31
C PHE A 34 1.99 1.50 -9.75
N THR A 35 2.74 0.79 -10.59
CA THR A 35 3.95 0.04 -10.18
C THR A 35 5.25 0.79 -10.45
N TYR A 36 5.20 1.99 -11.05
CA TYR A 36 6.35 2.79 -11.46
C TYR A 36 7.31 2.01 -12.37
N THR A 37 8.54 1.73 -11.90
CA THR A 37 9.53 0.93 -12.61
C THR A 37 9.28 -0.57 -12.48
N GLY A 38 8.40 -1.01 -11.58
CA GLY A 38 8.07 -2.41 -11.32
C GLY A 38 7.90 -2.71 -9.83
N THR A 39 7.38 -3.91 -9.53
CA THR A 39 7.25 -4.41 -8.15
C THR A 39 8.61 -4.90 -7.65
N THR A 40 9.03 -4.41 -6.49
CA THR A 40 10.25 -4.87 -5.81
C THR A 40 9.94 -6.01 -4.84
N THR A 41 10.56 -7.16 -5.07
CA THR A 41 10.62 -8.24 -4.09
C THR A 41 11.89 -8.10 -3.26
N PHE A 42 11.77 -8.16 -1.94
CA PHE A 42 12.92 -8.15 -1.04
C PHE A 42 13.23 -9.54 -0.52
N ILE A 43 14.52 -9.87 -0.40
CA ILE A 43 15.00 -11.09 0.28
C ILE A 43 15.82 -10.63 1.49
N VAL A 44 15.41 -11.07 2.67
CA VAL A 44 15.94 -10.62 3.96
C VAL A 44 16.62 -11.77 4.68
N GLY A 45 17.84 -11.53 5.17
CA GLY A 45 18.67 -12.49 5.89
C GLY A 45 19.68 -13.24 5.04
N ASN A 46 20.43 -14.13 5.70
CA ASN A 46 21.40 -15.03 5.07
C ASN A 46 21.24 -16.47 5.60
N GLY A 47 21.39 -17.46 4.72
CA GLY A 47 21.26 -18.88 5.07
C GLY A 47 19.81 -19.31 5.32
N VAL A 48 19.10 -18.68 6.25
CA VAL A 48 17.64 -18.82 6.40
C VAL A 48 17.01 -17.47 6.16
N VAL A 49 16.25 -17.35 5.08
CA VAL A 49 15.79 -16.05 4.57
C VAL A 49 14.27 -15.92 4.63
N ALA A 50 13.81 -14.67 4.57
CA ALA A 50 12.43 -14.30 4.31
C ALA A 50 12.32 -13.57 2.98
N ILE A 51 11.19 -13.72 2.29
CA ILE A 51 10.86 -12.99 1.06
C ILE A 51 9.68 -12.05 1.37
N ILE A 52 9.75 -10.78 0.95
CA ILE A 52 8.67 -9.80 1.12
C ILE A 52 8.17 -9.38 -0.27
N ASP A 53 6.85 -9.44 -0.47
CA ASP A 53 6.13 -9.11 -1.72
C ASP A 53 6.68 -9.85 -2.94
N PRO A 54 6.28 -11.12 -3.14
CA PRO A 54 6.85 -11.97 -4.19
C PRO A 54 6.50 -11.54 -5.62
N GLY A 55 5.55 -10.63 -5.81
CA GLY A 55 5.27 -10.02 -7.11
C GLY A 55 4.03 -10.57 -7.82
N PRO A 56 3.69 -10.01 -9.00
CA PRO A 56 2.62 -10.51 -9.85
C PRO A 56 2.94 -11.89 -10.39
N LYS A 57 1.91 -12.59 -10.89
CA LYS A 57 2.09 -13.87 -11.60
C LYS A 57 2.93 -13.67 -12.87
N ASN A 58 4.25 -13.81 -12.72
CA ASN A 58 5.25 -13.61 -13.74
C ASN A 58 6.36 -14.66 -13.57
N ASP A 59 6.41 -15.62 -14.49
CA ASP A 59 7.33 -16.77 -14.41
C ASP A 59 8.81 -16.31 -14.46
N ALA A 60 9.13 -15.29 -15.26
CA ALA A 60 10.49 -14.77 -15.34
C ALA A 60 10.94 -14.10 -14.02
N HIS A 61 10.01 -13.43 -13.33
CA HIS A 61 10.29 -12.86 -12.01
C HIS A 61 10.43 -13.95 -10.94
N LEU A 62 9.59 -14.98 -10.98
CA LEU A 62 9.73 -16.15 -10.11
C LEU A 62 11.10 -16.82 -10.27
N ASP A 63 11.53 -17.04 -11.51
CA ASP A 63 12.84 -17.62 -11.81
C ASP A 63 13.98 -16.70 -11.34
N ALA A 64 13.82 -15.38 -11.45
CA ALA A 64 14.78 -14.41 -10.94
C ALA A 64 14.89 -14.43 -9.41
N ILE A 65 13.77 -14.53 -8.68
CA ILE A 65 13.76 -14.69 -7.22
C ILE A 65 14.48 -15.97 -6.81
N ILE A 66 14.16 -17.11 -7.45
CA ILE A 66 14.82 -18.38 -7.13
C ILE A 66 16.32 -18.33 -7.45
N SER A 67 16.71 -17.70 -8.56
CA SER A 67 18.12 -17.54 -8.94
C SER A 67 18.90 -16.59 -8.03
N ALA A 68 18.19 -15.72 -7.30
CA ALA A 68 18.78 -14.80 -6.32
C ALA A 68 19.13 -15.47 -4.97
N LEU A 69 18.65 -16.70 -4.76
CA LEU A 69 18.95 -17.52 -3.59
C LEU A 69 20.24 -18.30 -3.81
N ASP A 70 21.08 -18.40 -2.77
CA ASP A 70 22.16 -19.38 -2.77
C ASP A 70 21.56 -20.80 -2.65
N PRO A 71 22.11 -21.83 -3.32
CA PRO A 71 21.58 -23.20 -3.22
C PRO A 71 21.52 -23.78 -1.79
N SER A 72 22.28 -23.23 -0.85
CA SER A 72 22.25 -23.59 0.57
C SER A 72 21.24 -22.79 1.40
N GLU A 73 20.63 -21.76 0.82
CA GLU A 73 19.63 -20.95 1.51
C GLU A 73 18.28 -21.67 1.61
N VAL A 74 17.64 -21.50 2.76
CA VAL A 74 16.29 -21.97 3.04
C VAL A 74 15.38 -20.76 3.15
N VAL A 75 14.37 -20.68 2.29
CA VAL A 75 13.29 -19.71 2.47
C VAL A 75 12.37 -20.22 3.56
N SER A 76 12.24 -19.46 4.64
CA SER A 76 11.41 -19.83 5.80
C SER A 76 10.02 -19.22 5.72
N HIS A 77 9.94 -17.95 5.29
CA HIS A 77 8.70 -17.17 5.27
C HIS A 77 8.59 -16.38 3.95
N ILE A 78 7.37 -16.29 3.44
CA ILE A 78 6.98 -15.42 2.33
C ILE A 78 5.95 -14.43 2.90
N LEU A 79 6.37 -13.21 3.16
CA LEU A 79 5.55 -12.15 3.71
C LEU A 79 4.90 -11.36 2.59
N VAL A 80 3.61 -11.11 2.72
CA VAL A 80 2.81 -10.30 1.80
C VAL A 80 2.32 -9.07 2.55
N THR A 81 2.65 -7.88 2.03
CA THR A 81 2.21 -6.61 2.61
C THR A 81 0.70 -6.45 2.46
N HIS A 82 0.18 -6.74 1.28
CA HIS A 82 -1.25 -6.72 0.99
C HIS A 82 -1.59 -7.51 -0.28
N THR A 83 -2.88 -7.63 -0.59
CA THR A 83 -3.39 -8.57 -1.58
C THR A 83 -3.61 -7.97 -2.98
N HIS A 84 -2.96 -6.86 -3.34
CA HIS A 84 -3.00 -6.43 -4.74
C HIS A 84 -2.21 -7.40 -5.63
N SER A 85 -2.66 -7.53 -6.88
CA SER A 85 -2.21 -8.56 -7.82
C SER A 85 -0.75 -8.43 -8.22
N ASP A 86 -0.11 -7.32 -7.93
CA ASP A 86 1.29 -7.14 -8.17
C ASP A 86 2.17 -7.42 -6.94
N HIS A 87 1.58 -7.71 -5.77
CA HIS A 87 2.33 -8.06 -4.55
C HIS A 87 2.28 -9.55 -4.23
N SER A 88 1.07 -10.14 -4.20
CA SER A 88 0.82 -11.43 -3.55
C SER A 88 0.83 -12.69 -4.44
N PRO A 89 0.51 -12.66 -5.76
CA PRO A 89 0.20 -13.90 -6.49
C PRO A 89 1.32 -14.95 -6.57
N LEU A 90 2.60 -14.54 -6.57
CA LEU A 90 3.71 -15.50 -6.58
C LEU A 90 3.95 -16.20 -5.23
N ALA A 91 3.25 -15.82 -4.16
CA ALA A 91 3.41 -16.45 -2.85
C ALA A 91 3.16 -17.96 -2.90
N ASN A 92 2.08 -18.40 -3.55
CA ASN A 92 1.76 -19.83 -3.67
C ASN A 92 2.81 -20.61 -4.48
N ALA A 93 3.33 -20.00 -5.56
CA ALA A 93 4.34 -20.65 -6.39
C ALA A 93 5.69 -20.76 -5.67
N LEU A 94 6.04 -19.77 -4.84
CA LEU A 94 7.23 -19.83 -3.99
C LEU A 94 7.05 -20.83 -2.85
N GLU A 95 5.88 -20.91 -2.21
CA GLU A 95 5.60 -21.94 -1.21
C GLU A 95 5.79 -23.33 -1.82
N GLU A 96 5.20 -23.60 -3.00
CA GLU A 96 5.34 -24.90 -3.67
C GLU A 96 6.80 -25.27 -3.96
N LYS A 97 7.62 -24.29 -4.36
CA LYS A 97 9.03 -24.50 -4.71
C LYS A 97 9.96 -24.61 -3.50
N THR A 98 9.63 -23.97 -2.38
CA THR A 98 10.55 -23.79 -1.25
C THR A 98 10.10 -24.47 0.04
N GLY A 99 8.79 -24.75 0.18
CA GLY A 99 8.16 -25.19 1.42
C GLY A 99 8.00 -24.10 2.48
N ALA A 100 8.33 -22.84 2.16
CA ALA A 100 8.22 -21.69 3.05
C ALA A 100 6.76 -21.39 3.42
N LYS A 101 6.54 -20.75 4.57
CA LYS A 101 5.20 -20.37 5.03
C LYS A 101 4.77 -19.00 4.53
N ILE A 102 3.57 -18.92 3.95
CA ILE A 102 2.98 -17.66 3.53
C ILE A 102 2.45 -16.93 4.77
N CYS A 103 2.92 -15.70 4.94
CA CYS A 103 2.58 -14.83 6.05
C CYS A 103 1.93 -13.56 5.51
N GLY A 104 0.90 -13.07 6.18
CA GLY A 104 0.22 -11.85 5.77
C GLY A 104 -0.98 -11.57 6.66
N PHE A 105 -1.67 -10.47 6.40
CA PHE A 105 -2.85 -10.15 7.17
C PHE A 105 -3.96 -11.17 6.90
N ALA A 106 -4.67 -11.56 7.97
CA ALA A 106 -5.93 -12.25 7.85
C ALA A 106 -6.93 -11.67 8.85
N GLU A 107 -8.16 -11.43 8.40
CA GLU A 107 -9.23 -11.07 9.32
C GLU A 107 -9.48 -12.23 10.30
N ILE A 108 -9.29 -11.95 11.60
CA ILE A 108 -9.72 -12.88 12.64
C ILE A 108 -11.24 -12.89 12.63
N LYS A 109 -11.84 -14.03 12.27
CA LYS A 109 -13.30 -14.25 12.21
C LYS A 109 -13.99 -14.29 13.59
N ASN A 110 -13.58 -13.43 14.53
CA ASN A 110 -14.23 -13.29 15.83
C ASN A 110 -15.11 -12.03 15.87
N ASP A 111 -16.36 -12.22 15.45
CA ASP A 111 -17.62 -11.58 15.88
C ASP A 111 -17.74 -10.05 16.00
N ARG A 112 -16.73 -9.27 15.64
CA ARG A 112 -16.89 -7.84 15.40
C ARG A 112 -17.13 -7.65 13.92
N GLN A 113 -18.35 -7.25 13.58
CA GLN A 113 -18.61 -6.50 12.36
C GLN A 113 -17.59 -5.35 12.31
N ILE A 114 -16.47 -5.57 11.63
CA ILE A 114 -15.77 -4.47 10.97
C ILE A 114 -16.87 -3.85 10.13
N ASN A 115 -17.16 -2.58 10.37
CA ASN A 115 -18.11 -1.82 9.58
C ASN A 115 -17.64 -1.93 8.14
N LYS A 116 -18.13 -2.95 7.41
CA LYS A 116 -18.00 -3.02 5.97
C LYS A 116 -18.49 -1.67 5.50
N SER A 117 -17.58 -0.92 4.87
CA SER A 117 -17.95 0.31 4.18
C SER A 117 -19.24 -0.02 3.44
N ARG A 118 -20.28 0.77 3.73
CA ARG A 118 -21.64 0.54 3.23
C ARG A 118 -21.73 0.78 1.72
N ILE A 119 -20.61 0.99 1.04
CA ILE A 119 -20.55 1.23 -0.39
C ILE A 119 -20.69 -0.09 -1.13
N ASP A 120 -21.78 -0.22 -1.87
CA ASP A 120 -21.93 -1.27 -2.86
C ASP A 120 -20.86 -1.09 -3.97
N THR A 121 -19.84 -1.94 -3.94
CA THR A 121 -18.73 -1.99 -4.90
C THR A 121 -19.19 -1.99 -6.37
N LYS A 122 -20.42 -2.45 -6.67
CA LYS A 122 -20.97 -2.37 -8.03
C LYS A 122 -21.20 -0.94 -8.52
N VAL A 123 -21.61 -0.02 -7.63
CA VAL A 123 -21.95 1.35 -8.02
C VAL A 123 -20.71 2.22 -8.23
N ALA A 124 -19.63 1.98 -7.48
CA ALA A 124 -18.36 2.69 -7.66
C ALA A 124 -17.67 2.35 -9.00
N ILE A 125 -17.84 1.11 -9.47
CA ILE A 125 -17.24 0.61 -10.72
C ILE A 125 -18.08 1.05 -11.94
N GLU A 126 -19.41 1.01 -11.85
CA GLU A 126 -20.31 1.41 -12.95
C GLU A 126 -20.29 2.92 -13.24
N ASP A 127 -20.17 3.78 -12.21
CA ASP A 127 -20.19 5.24 -12.39
C ASP A 127 -18.90 5.82 -13.02
N ALA A 128 -17.79 5.08 -12.98
CA ALA A 128 -16.49 5.66 -13.27
C ALA A 128 -15.74 5.07 -14.48
N ASN A 129 -16.38 4.16 -15.24
CA ASN A 129 -15.86 3.65 -16.52
C ASN A 129 -14.37 3.25 -16.43
N PHE A 130 -13.97 2.71 -15.27
CA PHE A 130 -12.60 2.33 -14.99
C PHE A 130 -12.30 1.07 -15.80
N VAL A 131 -11.47 1.26 -16.83
CA VAL A 131 -10.68 0.20 -17.45
C VAL A 131 -10.02 -0.57 -16.31
N GLU A 132 -10.22 -1.89 -16.30
CA GLU A 132 -9.65 -2.89 -15.39
C GLU A 132 -8.46 -2.34 -14.60
N MET A 133 -8.68 -1.98 -13.32
CA MET A 133 -7.57 -1.57 -12.47
C MET A 133 -6.58 -2.75 -12.39
N GLU A 134 -5.32 -2.47 -12.71
CA GLU A 134 -4.18 -3.36 -12.43
C GLU A 134 -3.98 -3.60 -10.92
N GLU A 135 -4.80 -2.98 -10.06
CA GLU A 135 -5.00 -3.31 -8.63
C GLU A 135 -6.05 -4.44 -8.45
N ALA A 136 -5.93 -5.54 -9.19
CA ALA A 136 -6.81 -6.68 -8.97
C ALA A 136 -6.52 -7.29 -7.59
N ILE A 137 -7.48 -7.24 -6.67
CA ILE A 137 -7.32 -7.85 -5.35
C ILE A 137 -7.36 -9.38 -5.48
N GLN A 138 -6.32 -10.06 -4.98
CA GLN A 138 -6.33 -11.50 -4.76
C GLN A 138 -7.28 -11.85 -3.60
N ARG A 139 -8.58 -12.02 -3.91
CA ARG A 139 -9.67 -12.25 -2.94
C ARG A 139 -9.58 -13.59 -2.21
N ASP A 140 -8.87 -14.57 -2.77
CA ASP A 140 -8.69 -15.91 -2.21
C ASP A 140 -7.38 -16.06 -1.41
N PHE A 141 -6.67 -14.95 -1.15
CA PHE A 141 -5.47 -14.95 -0.33
C PHE A 141 -5.77 -15.48 1.08
N ASN A 142 -5.05 -16.52 1.50
CA ASN A 142 -5.21 -17.18 2.79
C ASN A 142 -3.82 -17.60 3.32
N PRO A 143 -3.18 -16.78 4.17
CA PRO A 143 -1.83 -17.07 4.65
C PRO A 143 -1.81 -18.29 5.58
N ASP A 144 -0.72 -19.06 5.56
CA ASP A 144 -0.46 -20.11 6.56
C ASP A 144 -0.36 -19.52 7.97
N ILE A 145 0.32 -18.38 8.07
CA ILE A 145 0.59 -17.66 9.32
C ILE A 145 -0.12 -16.30 9.22
N PRO A 146 -1.33 -16.18 9.79
CA PRO A 146 -2.01 -14.90 9.85
C PRO A 146 -1.28 -13.97 10.82
N LEU A 147 -0.97 -12.76 10.36
CA LEU A 147 -0.25 -11.74 11.13
C LEU A 147 -1.18 -10.61 11.58
N GLN A 148 -0.92 -10.13 12.79
CA GLN A 148 -1.50 -8.94 13.40
C GLN A 148 -0.43 -7.89 13.67
N HIS A 149 -0.87 -6.72 14.12
CA HIS A 149 0.03 -5.68 14.58
C HIS A 149 0.94 -6.19 15.72
N GLN A 150 2.24 -5.93 15.59
CA GLN A 150 3.32 -6.29 16.51
C GLN A 150 3.62 -7.79 16.60
N ASP A 151 3.05 -8.62 15.72
CA ASP A 151 3.52 -9.99 15.57
C ASP A 151 4.96 -9.98 15.03
N ILE A 152 5.80 -10.86 15.59
CA ILE A 152 7.22 -10.95 15.28
C ILE A 152 7.51 -12.28 14.58
N LEU A 153 8.18 -12.22 13.43
CA LEU A 153 8.79 -13.37 12.76
C LEU A 153 10.31 -13.27 12.89
N ASN A 154 10.97 -14.40 13.15
CA ASN A 154 12.40 -14.44 13.41
C ASN A 154 13.09 -15.42 12.45
N GLY A 155 14.25 -15.00 11.93
CA GLY A 155 15.29 -15.87 11.42
C GLY A 155 16.53 -15.86 12.31
N PRO A 156 17.64 -16.49 11.88
CA PRO A 156 18.89 -16.51 12.64
C PRO A 156 19.55 -15.13 12.75
N ASP A 157 19.43 -14.29 11.72
CA ASP A 157 20.08 -12.99 11.61
C ASP A 157 19.13 -11.82 11.28
N TRP A 158 17.82 -12.05 11.33
CA TRP A 158 16.80 -11.04 11.07
C TRP A 158 15.57 -11.20 11.97
N THR A 159 14.95 -10.06 12.29
CA THR A 159 13.70 -9.96 13.06
C THR A 159 12.75 -9.02 12.33
N LEU A 160 11.62 -9.55 11.86
CA LEU A 160 10.59 -8.79 11.14
C LEU A 160 9.34 -8.62 12.03
N GLU A 161 9.03 -7.38 12.39
CA GLU A 161 7.78 -7.00 13.07
C GLU A 161 6.72 -6.58 12.05
N ALA A 162 5.53 -7.17 12.14
CA ALA A 162 4.37 -6.77 11.36
C ALA A 162 3.72 -5.51 11.95
N ILE A 163 3.63 -4.45 11.16
CA ILE A 163 2.96 -3.20 11.53
C ILE A 163 1.68 -3.12 10.73
N TYR A 164 0.52 -3.27 11.38
CA TYR A 164 -0.77 -3.08 10.72
C TYR A 164 -0.93 -1.63 10.28
N THR A 165 -1.08 -1.41 8.98
CA THR A 165 -1.12 -0.09 8.35
C THR A 165 -2.26 0.02 7.34
N PRO A 166 -3.53 -0.19 7.78
CA PRO A 166 -4.68 -0.07 6.90
C PRO A 166 -4.79 1.34 6.33
N GLY A 167 -5.54 1.47 5.24
CA GLY A 167 -5.90 2.74 4.66
C GLY A 167 -5.79 2.74 3.16
N HIS A 168 -4.64 2.34 2.59
CA HIS A 168 -4.56 2.02 1.16
C HIS A 168 -5.51 0.88 0.82
N ILE A 169 -5.40 -0.20 1.59
CA ILE A 169 -6.33 -1.32 1.65
C ILE A 169 -6.43 -1.80 3.11
N ASN A 170 -7.56 -2.37 3.50
CA ASN A 170 -7.86 -2.78 4.88
C ASN A 170 -6.96 -3.90 5.43
N ASN A 171 -6.26 -4.64 4.58
CA ASN A 171 -5.40 -5.76 4.94
C ASN A 171 -3.90 -5.44 4.81
N HIS A 172 -3.55 -4.17 4.74
CA HIS A 172 -2.18 -3.74 4.53
C HIS A 172 -1.32 -3.86 5.81
N LEU A 173 -0.13 -4.44 5.64
CA LEU A 173 0.96 -4.52 6.62
C LEU A 173 2.21 -3.85 6.07
N CYS A 174 2.91 -3.11 6.93
CA CYS A 174 4.33 -2.83 6.75
C CYS A 174 5.14 -3.84 7.57
N PHE A 175 6.41 -4.05 7.22
CA PHE A 175 7.31 -4.91 8.00
C PHE A 175 8.55 -4.14 8.44
N LEU A 176 8.82 -4.09 9.75
CA LEU A 176 10.03 -3.49 10.31
C LEU A 176 11.10 -4.56 10.50
N LEU A 177 12.24 -4.40 9.83
CA LEU A 177 13.47 -5.11 10.15
C LEU A 177 14.19 -4.39 11.28
N HIS A 178 14.24 -4.99 12.47
CA HIS A 178 14.81 -4.34 13.66
C HIS A 178 16.31 -4.08 13.52
N GLU A 179 17.05 -5.01 12.91
CA GLU A 179 18.51 -4.98 12.83
C GLU A 179 19.02 -3.77 12.02
N GLU A 180 18.26 -3.34 11.01
CA GLU A 180 18.61 -2.21 10.15
C GLU A 180 17.63 -1.03 10.28
N LYS A 181 16.70 -1.08 11.25
CA LYS A 181 15.61 -0.11 11.46
C LYS A 181 14.94 0.33 10.15
N THR A 182 14.74 -0.65 9.27
CA THR A 182 14.24 -0.44 7.92
C THR A 182 12.81 -0.94 7.85
N VAL A 183 11.89 -0.10 7.39
CA VAL A 183 10.49 -0.50 7.19
C VAL A 183 10.23 -0.75 5.71
N PHE A 184 9.80 -1.97 5.39
CA PHE A 184 9.22 -2.31 4.10
C PHE A 184 7.78 -1.81 4.08
N THR A 185 7.52 -0.75 3.31
CA THR A 185 6.27 0.00 3.42
C THR A 185 5.15 -0.49 2.53
N GLY A 186 5.40 -1.48 1.66
CA GLY A 186 4.44 -1.87 0.63
C GLY A 186 4.02 -0.65 -0.19
N ASP A 187 2.72 -0.47 -0.31
CA ASP A 187 2.09 0.67 -0.98
C ASP A 187 1.58 1.73 -0.01
N HIS A 188 1.80 1.55 1.31
CA HIS A 188 1.37 2.54 2.30
C HIS A 188 2.13 3.86 2.15
N ILE A 189 3.42 3.79 1.84
CA ILE A 189 4.27 4.95 1.54
C ILE A 189 5.15 4.55 0.37
N MET A 190 5.13 5.35 -0.70
CA MET A 190 6.02 5.22 -1.86
C MET A 190 6.88 6.48 -2.01
N GLY A 191 8.05 6.37 -2.65
CA GLY A 191 8.96 7.51 -2.83
C GLY A 191 8.55 8.46 -3.97
N TRP A 192 7.94 7.92 -5.02
CA TRP A 192 7.76 8.59 -6.32
C TRP A 192 6.35 9.17 -6.53
N ALA A 193 5.35 8.69 -5.77
CA ALA A 193 3.97 9.13 -5.82
C ALA A 193 3.25 8.88 -4.49
N THR A 194 2.14 9.56 -4.26
CA THR A 194 1.26 9.30 -3.10
C THR A 194 0.41 8.05 -3.34
N SER A 195 0.21 7.24 -2.32
CA SER A 195 -0.67 6.05 -2.38
C SER A 195 -2.09 6.41 -2.78
N VAL A 196 -2.72 5.58 -3.62
CA VAL A 196 -4.13 5.76 -3.96
C VAL A 196 -4.98 5.19 -2.83
N ILE A 197 -6.01 5.91 -2.40
CA ILE A 197 -6.91 5.44 -1.33
C ILE A 197 -8.31 5.31 -1.93
N VAL A 198 -8.80 4.07 -2.06
CA VAL A 198 -10.04 3.76 -2.81
C VAL A 198 -11.02 2.99 -1.94
N PRO A 199 -12.16 3.59 -1.55
CA PRO A 199 -13.23 2.87 -0.87
C PRO A 199 -13.90 1.82 -1.78
N PRO A 200 -14.47 0.73 -1.24
CA PRO A 200 -14.69 0.45 0.19
C PRO A 200 -13.48 -0.16 0.92
N ASP A 201 -12.50 -0.67 0.18
CA ASP A 201 -11.39 -1.43 0.75
C ASP A 201 -10.30 -0.51 1.36
N GLY A 202 -10.14 0.70 0.82
CA GLY A 202 -9.30 1.78 1.38
C GLY A 202 -10.09 2.83 2.17
N ASN A 203 -9.44 3.46 3.14
CA ASN A 203 -10.01 4.46 4.04
C ASN A 203 -8.97 5.54 4.42
N MET A 204 -9.33 6.81 4.25
CA MET A 204 -8.39 7.92 4.50
C MET A 204 -8.10 8.15 5.99
N ALA A 205 -9.07 7.91 6.88
CA ALA A 205 -8.84 8.06 8.32
C ALA A 205 -7.86 6.99 8.83
N ASP A 206 -8.09 5.73 8.44
CA ASP A 206 -7.18 4.61 8.76
C ASP A 206 -5.78 4.85 8.19
N TYR A 207 -5.69 5.41 6.97
CA TYR A 207 -4.42 5.78 6.35
C TYR A 207 -3.66 6.82 7.18
N MET A 208 -4.34 7.88 7.63
CA MET A 208 -3.73 8.92 8.45
C MET A 208 -3.29 8.40 9.82
N ASP A 209 -4.11 7.58 10.48
CA ASP A 209 -3.77 6.94 11.75
C ASP A 209 -2.55 6.01 11.61
N SER A 210 -2.43 5.33 10.47
CA SER A 210 -1.30 4.46 10.16
C SER A 210 -0.01 5.23 9.87
N LEU A 211 -0.07 6.39 9.21
CA LEU A 211 1.08 7.28 9.06
C LEU A 211 1.57 7.83 10.41
N GLU A 212 0.65 8.26 11.28
CA GLU A 212 0.99 8.71 12.63
C GLU A 212 1.55 7.57 13.49
N ARG A 213 1.03 6.34 13.33
CA ARG A 213 1.60 5.14 13.98
C ARG A 213 3.05 4.92 13.55
N LEU A 214 3.36 5.00 12.26
CA LEU A 214 4.73 4.84 11.76
C LEU A 214 5.69 5.90 12.32
N LEU A 215 5.23 7.12 12.63
CA LEU A 215 6.05 8.14 13.29
C LEU A 215 6.47 7.80 14.72
N SER A 216 5.80 6.82 15.36
CA SER A 216 6.13 6.37 16.72
C SER A 216 7.27 5.34 16.75
N TYR A 217 7.63 4.76 15.60
CA TYR A 217 8.72 3.81 15.46
C TYR A 217 10.07 4.53 15.27
N ASP A 218 11.14 3.90 15.75
CA ASP A 218 12.52 4.32 15.46
C ASP A 218 12.95 3.78 14.10
N ILE A 219 12.69 4.57 13.05
CA ILE A 219 12.90 4.20 11.64
C ILE A 219 14.06 5.02 11.06
N GLU A 220 15.04 4.34 10.46
CA GLU A 220 16.16 4.97 9.74
C GLU A 220 15.96 4.97 8.23
N LEU A 221 15.22 4.00 7.67
CA LEU A 221 14.99 3.88 6.22
C LEU A 221 13.60 3.33 5.91
N LEU A 222 12.94 3.86 4.86
CA LEU A 222 11.77 3.21 4.26
C LEU A 222 12.14 2.58 2.93
N ARG A 223 11.64 1.36 2.68
CA ARG A 223 11.77 0.62 1.43
C ARG A 223 10.38 0.32 0.87
N PRO A 224 9.86 1.17 -0.03
CA PRO A 224 8.60 0.88 -0.70
C PRO A 224 8.75 -0.30 -1.65
N THR A 225 7.63 -0.93 -1.99
CA THR A 225 7.61 -1.94 -3.04
C THR A 225 7.80 -1.30 -4.42
N HIS A 226 7.35 -0.05 -4.59
CA HIS A 226 7.55 0.73 -5.81
C HIS A 226 8.47 1.93 -5.59
N GLY A 227 9.53 1.98 -6.40
CA GLY A 227 10.50 3.07 -6.43
C GLY A 227 11.62 2.95 -5.39
N PRO A 228 12.43 4.01 -5.26
CA PRO A 228 13.64 3.98 -4.42
C PRO A 228 13.33 4.08 -2.93
N GLU A 229 14.37 3.80 -2.14
CA GLU A 229 14.38 3.99 -0.69
C GLU A 229 14.25 5.46 -0.25
N ILE A 230 13.79 5.67 0.98
CA ILE A 230 13.57 6.99 1.56
C ILE A 230 14.42 7.12 2.84
N GLU A 231 15.50 7.90 2.75
CA GLU A 231 16.51 8.09 3.82
C GLU A 231 16.09 9.07 4.94
N ASN A 232 15.03 9.85 4.74
CA ASN A 232 14.49 10.76 5.78
C ASN A 232 13.04 10.40 6.16
N PRO A 233 12.79 9.22 6.77
CA PRO A 233 11.44 8.69 7.00
C PRO A 233 10.51 9.69 7.69
N LYS A 234 10.95 10.27 8.82
CA LYS A 234 10.13 11.18 9.63
C LYS A 234 9.68 12.41 8.84
N ALA A 235 10.59 13.05 8.11
CA ALA A 235 10.27 14.23 7.31
C ALA A 235 9.34 13.87 6.15
N PHE A 236 9.55 12.71 5.53
CA PHE A 236 8.74 12.23 4.41
C PHE A 236 7.31 11.89 4.85
N ILE A 237 7.15 11.12 5.94
CA ILE A 237 5.84 10.78 6.54
C ILE A 237 5.08 12.06 6.93
N GLN A 238 5.76 13.03 7.56
CA GLN A 238 5.13 14.30 7.91
C GLN A 238 4.68 15.10 6.68
N ALA A 239 5.43 15.02 5.58
CA ALA A 239 5.04 15.63 4.32
C ALA A 239 3.79 14.95 3.70
N TYR A 240 3.67 13.62 3.82
CA TYR A 240 2.46 12.86 3.44
C TYR A 240 1.25 13.30 4.24
N ILE A 241 1.37 13.32 5.57
CA ILE A 241 0.31 13.79 6.49
C ILE A 241 -0.13 15.20 6.10
N THR A 242 0.84 16.12 5.93
CA THR A 242 0.56 17.51 5.54
C THR A 242 -0.16 17.59 4.19
N HIS A 243 0.25 16.78 3.21
CA HIS A 243 -0.35 16.76 1.89
C HIS A 243 -1.84 16.35 1.97
N ARG A 244 -2.16 15.31 2.74
CA ARG A 244 -3.54 14.84 2.93
C ARG A 244 -4.40 15.84 3.69
N GLN A 245 -3.86 16.45 4.75
CA GLN A 245 -4.56 17.51 5.50
C GLN A 245 -4.89 18.71 4.61
N LYS A 246 -3.93 19.15 3.76
CA LYS A 246 -4.20 20.22 2.79
C LYS A 246 -5.28 19.84 1.77
N ARG A 247 -5.32 18.57 1.33
CA ARG A 247 -6.39 18.10 0.44
C ARG A 247 -7.75 18.16 1.14
N GLU A 248 -7.83 17.74 2.40
CA GLU A 248 -9.04 17.86 3.22
C GLU A 248 -9.49 19.33 3.35
N GLU A 249 -8.57 20.25 3.67
CA GLU A 249 -8.86 21.68 3.75
C GLU A 249 -9.42 22.24 2.44
N GLN A 250 -8.86 21.82 1.30
CA GLN A 250 -9.36 22.23 -0.01
C GLN A 250 -10.77 21.69 -0.30
N ILE A 251 -11.06 20.44 0.07
CA ILE A 251 -12.40 19.84 -0.05
C ILE A 251 -13.40 20.63 0.80
N LEU A 252 -13.09 20.88 2.06
CA LEU A 252 -13.92 21.70 2.95
C LEU A 252 -14.13 23.11 2.38
N GLY A 253 -13.09 23.69 1.77
CA GLY A 253 -13.17 24.98 1.07
C GLY A 253 -14.09 24.96 -0.16
N GLN A 254 -14.16 23.86 -0.91
CA GLN A 254 -15.13 23.70 -2.01
C GLN A 254 -16.57 23.60 -1.48
N LEU A 255 -16.78 22.82 -0.42
CA LEU A 255 -18.09 22.70 0.23
C LEU A 255 -18.58 24.05 0.77
N ALA A 256 -17.68 24.85 1.37
CA ALA A 256 -17.99 26.20 1.85
C ALA A 256 -18.43 27.16 0.73
N LYS A 257 -17.94 26.95 -0.50
CA LYS A 257 -18.33 27.72 -1.70
C LYS A 257 -19.63 27.23 -2.33
N GLY A 258 -20.21 26.14 -1.83
CA GLY A 258 -21.44 25.54 -2.35
C GLY A 258 -21.22 24.45 -3.40
N THR A 259 -19.98 24.04 -3.67
CA THR A 259 -19.69 22.89 -4.54
C THR A 259 -19.95 21.60 -3.75
N THR A 260 -21.05 20.90 -4.01
CA THR A 260 -21.50 19.75 -3.19
C THR A 260 -21.14 18.38 -3.77
N LYS A 261 -20.75 18.30 -5.05
CA LYS A 261 -20.47 17.03 -5.75
C LYS A 261 -18.99 16.84 -6.01
N ILE A 262 -18.51 15.61 -5.88
CA ILE A 262 -17.11 15.25 -6.09
C ILE A 262 -16.67 15.61 -7.52
N GLN A 263 -17.47 15.27 -8.52
CA GLN A 263 -17.15 15.54 -9.94
C GLN A 263 -16.88 17.02 -10.23
N ASP A 264 -17.56 17.93 -9.53
CA ASP A 264 -17.37 19.38 -9.67
C ASP A 264 -16.12 19.87 -8.93
N MET A 265 -15.66 19.14 -7.90
CA MET A 265 -14.44 19.46 -7.16
C MET A 265 -13.18 19.05 -7.93
N ILE A 266 -13.20 17.95 -8.68
CA ILE A 266 -11.98 17.36 -9.28
C ILE A 266 -11.22 18.33 -10.20
N PRO A 267 -11.85 19.03 -11.16
CA PRO A 267 -11.13 19.96 -12.03
C PRO A 267 -10.44 21.11 -11.29
N VAL A 268 -10.92 21.45 -10.08
CA VAL A 268 -10.36 22.51 -9.24
C VAL A 268 -9.26 21.97 -8.34
N LEU A 269 -9.50 20.82 -7.71
CA LEU A 269 -8.57 20.19 -6.77
C LEU A 269 -7.35 19.58 -7.47
N TYR A 270 -7.53 19.06 -8.68
CA TYR A 270 -6.52 18.32 -9.44
C TYR A 270 -6.21 19.01 -10.77
N ALA A 271 -6.25 20.35 -10.80
CA ALA A 271 -6.03 21.15 -12.02
C ALA A 271 -4.70 20.85 -12.73
N ASP A 272 -3.66 20.50 -11.96
CA ASP A 272 -2.32 20.17 -12.46
C ASP A 272 -2.10 18.65 -12.67
N THR A 273 -3.13 17.83 -12.49
CA THR A 273 -3.07 16.37 -12.66
C THR A 273 -3.52 15.97 -14.07
N ASP A 274 -2.89 14.95 -14.65
CA ASP A 274 -3.36 14.37 -15.91
C ASP A 274 -4.82 13.92 -15.79
N LYS A 275 -5.66 14.32 -16.74
CA LYS A 275 -7.11 14.01 -16.75
C LYS A 275 -7.40 12.52 -16.74
N ARG A 276 -6.47 11.68 -17.22
CA ARG A 276 -6.57 10.22 -17.14
C ARG A 276 -6.62 9.71 -15.69
N LEU A 277 -6.08 10.46 -14.74
CA LEU A 277 -6.06 10.12 -13.31
C LEU A 277 -7.24 10.73 -12.52
N TYR A 278 -8.11 11.50 -13.18
CA TYR A 278 -9.28 12.09 -12.51
C TYR A 278 -10.20 11.06 -11.84
N PRO A 279 -10.45 9.88 -12.42
CA PRO A 279 -11.24 8.86 -11.74
C PRO A 279 -10.60 8.42 -10.40
N ALA A 280 -9.30 8.13 -10.38
CA ALA A 280 -8.58 7.75 -9.16
C ALA A 280 -8.56 8.90 -8.12
N ALA A 281 -8.40 10.14 -8.60
CA ALA A 281 -8.51 11.34 -7.78
C ALA A 281 -9.91 11.50 -7.15
N ALA A 282 -10.97 11.16 -7.89
CA ALA A 282 -12.35 11.19 -7.41
C ALA A 282 -12.59 10.18 -6.29
N MET A 283 -12.03 8.97 -6.43
CA MET A 283 -12.06 7.96 -5.37
C MET A 283 -11.29 8.40 -4.12
N SER A 284 -10.15 9.06 -4.29
CA SER A 284 -9.41 9.63 -3.15
C SER A 284 -10.20 10.75 -2.45
N VAL A 285 -10.92 11.59 -3.20
CA VAL A 285 -11.82 12.60 -2.60
C VAL A 285 -12.99 11.94 -1.87
N LEU A 286 -13.54 10.85 -2.41
CA LEU A 286 -14.57 10.06 -1.73
C LEU A 286 -14.06 9.53 -0.39
N ALA A 287 -12.84 8.97 -0.34
CA ALA A 287 -12.22 8.49 0.90
C ALA A 287 -12.05 9.61 1.95
N HIS A 288 -11.64 10.82 1.52
CA HIS A 288 -11.60 11.98 2.42
C HIS A 288 -12.99 12.34 2.97
N LEU A 289 -14.01 12.35 2.10
CA LEU A 289 -15.37 12.71 2.48
C LEU A 289 -16.00 11.68 3.43
N GLU A 290 -15.71 10.39 3.27
CA GLU A 290 -16.10 9.35 4.24
C GLU A 290 -15.55 9.67 5.64
N GLY A 291 -14.26 9.95 5.77
CA GLY A 291 -13.64 10.31 7.05
C GLY A 291 -14.22 11.62 7.63
N LEU A 292 -14.47 12.63 6.78
CA LEU A 292 -15.11 13.88 7.18
C LEU A 292 -16.55 13.70 7.68
N VAL A 293 -17.30 12.75 7.11
CA VAL A 293 -18.65 12.39 7.57
C VAL A 293 -18.58 11.64 8.90
N GLN A 294 -17.64 10.69 9.04
CA GLN A 294 -17.43 9.95 10.29
C GLN A 294 -17.06 10.87 11.46
N THR A 295 -16.22 11.88 11.21
CA THR A 295 -15.84 12.90 12.21
C THR A 295 -16.90 13.99 12.42
N GLY A 296 -17.99 13.97 11.65
CA GLY A 296 -19.12 14.90 11.79
C GLY A 296 -18.85 16.31 11.27
N LYS A 297 -17.78 16.54 10.50
CA LYS A 297 -17.47 17.82 9.84
C LYS A 297 -18.32 18.03 8.58
N VAL A 298 -18.66 16.94 7.90
CA VAL A 298 -19.48 16.91 6.68
C VAL A 298 -20.72 16.05 6.91
N ILE A 299 -21.81 16.38 6.23
CA ILE A 299 -23.02 15.57 6.19
C ILE A 299 -23.28 15.05 4.77
N CYS A 300 -23.71 13.80 4.68
CA CYS A 300 -24.31 13.17 3.51
C CYS A 300 -25.64 12.57 3.98
N LYS A 301 -26.76 12.90 3.30
CA LYS A 301 -28.11 12.47 3.76
C LYS A 301 -28.38 10.99 3.50
N ASP A 302 -27.75 10.45 2.48
CA ASP A 302 -27.93 9.09 2.00
C ASP A 302 -26.63 8.28 2.17
N GLU A 303 -26.65 7.03 1.73
CA GLU A 303 -25.44 6.19 1.60
C GLU A 303 -24.36 6.94 0.79
N ILE A 304 -23.12 6.91 1.26
CA ILE A 304 -22.01 7.65 0.64
C ILE A 304 -21.64 6.97 -0.69
N LYS A 305 -21.69 7.72 -1.78
CA LYS A 305 -21.35 7.27 -3.14
C LYS A 305 -20.63 8.40 -3.87
N LEU A 306 -19.99 8.08 -4.99
CA LEU A 306 -19.28 9.07 -5.81
C LEU A 306 -20.22 10.20 -6.32
N SER A 307 -21.49 9.85 -6.56
CA SER A 307 -22.54 10.74 -7.03
C SER A 307 -23.30 11.48 -5.91
N SER A 308 -22.95 11.25 -4.64
CA SER A 308 -23.64 11.87 -3.49
C SER A 308 -23.39 13.38 -3.38
N ASP A 309 -24.33 14.07 -2.75
CA ASP A 309 -24.21 15.47 -2.35
C ASP A 309 -23.69 15.59 -0.92
N PHE A 310 -22.58 16.30 -0.76
CA PHE A 310 -21.94 16.55 0.52
C PHE A 310 -22.12 18.01 0.92
N ARG A 311 -22.28 18.28 2.22
CA ARG A 311 -22.39 19.64 2.77
C ARG A 311 -21.63 19.75 4.08
N LEU A 312 -21.14 20.95 4.40
CA LEU A 312 -20.67 21.24 5.75
C LEU A 312 -21.85 21.10 6.73
N LYS A 313 -21.53 20.61 7.93
CA LYS A 313 -22.49 20.53 9.03
C LYS A 313 -22.75 21.91 9.65
#